data_AF-A0A366WXK8-F1
#
_entry.id   AF-A0A366WXK8-F1
#
_cell.length_a   1.000
_cell.length_b   1.000
_cell.length_c   1.000
_cell.angle_alpha   90.00
_cell.angle_beta   90.00
_cell.angle_gamma   90.00
#
_symmetry.space_group_name_H-M   'P 1'
#
loop_
_entity.id
_entity.type
_entity.pdbx_description
1 polymer ?
#
loop_
_entity_poly.entity_id
_entity_poly.type
_entity_poly.pdbx_seq_one_letter_code
_entity_poly.pdbx_strand_id
1 'polypeptide(L)'
;MVSDGTTISLSGFDADIGWFTDRPERKTGSISLELFLESWVSGNDNFANDPPNAVLTIEGEIRHPIVAELSKPRREGATVTFKIMVLSGTLPTQGGNLSIVFDGRYDCKTDEVEECEDF
;
A
#
# COMPACT_ATOMS: atom_id res chain seq x y z
N MET A 1 -7.57 0.79 12.32
CA MET A 1 -6.14 0.41 12.25
C MET A 1 -5.53 0.43 13.64
N VAL A 2 -4.64 -0.51 13.95
CA VAL A 2 -3.82 -0.53 15.18
C VAL A 2 -2.34 -0.66 14.80
N SER A 3 -1.43 -0.02 15.53
CA SER A 3 0.01 -0.06 15.29
C SER A 3 0.79 -0.19 16.58
N ASP A 4 1.91 -0.94 16.52
CA ASP A 4 2.93 -1.01 17.56
C ASP A 4 4.18 -0.16 17.25
N GLY A 5 4.15 0.62 16.17
CA GLY A 5 5.26 1.43 15.68
C GLY A 5 6.14 0.73 14.65
N THR A 6 6.08 -0.60 14.55
CA THR A 6 6.83 -1.41 13.57
C THR A 6 5.95 -2.31 12.71
N THR A 7 4.70 -2.51 13.15
CA THR A 7 3.67 -3.29 12.46
C THR A 7 2.36 -2.52 12.50
N ILE A 8 1.67 -2.44 11.36
CA ILE A 8 0.26 -2.01 11.30
C ILE A 8 -0.64 -3.22 11.12
N SER A 9 -1.80 -3.19 11.76
CA SER A 9 -2.87 -4.17 11.64
C SER A 9 -4.15 -3.50 11.18
N LEU A 10 -4.69 -4.01 10.07
CA LEU A 10 -5.86 -3.49 9.37
C LEU A 10 -6.96 -4.55 9.40
N SER A 11 -7.88 -4.45 10.34
CA SER A 11 -9.04 -5.35 10.46
C SER A 11 -10.21 -4.85 9.63
N GLY A 12 -10.79 -5.72 8.79
CA GLY A 12 -11.91 -5.38 7.92
C GLY A 12 -11.57 -4.33 6.87
N PHE A 13 -10.30 -4.23 6.49
CA PHE A 13 -9.85 -3.31 5.47
C PHE A 13 -10.25 -3.86 4.11
N ASP A 14 -11.16 -3.15 3.46
CA ASP A 14 -11.72 -3.49 2.15
C ASP A 14 -11.93 -2.17 1.40
N ALA A 15 -10.83 -1.62 0.90
CA ALA A 15 -10.78 -0.33 0.23
C ALA A 15 -9.91 -0.42 -1.01
N ASP A 16 -10.27 0.36 -2.04
CA ASP A 16 -9.43 0.56 -3.21
C ASP A 16 -8.13 1.27 -2.80
N ILE A 17 -7.01 0.66 -3.19
CA ILE A 17 -5.66 1.16 -2.92
C ILE A 17 -5.17 1.89 -4.15
N GLY A 18 -4.93 3.19 -4.02
CA GLY A 18 -4.44 4.01 -5.12
C GLY A 18 -2.97 3.76 -5.43
N TRP A 19 -2.57 3.99 -6.67
CA TRP A 19 -1.16 3.97 -7.07
C TRP A 19 -0.90 4.96 -8.20
N PHE A 20 0.35 5.36 -8.33
CA PHE A 20 0.85 6.12 -9.48
C PHE A 20 2.30 5.73 -9.76
N THR A 21 2.72 5.84 -11.02
CA THR A 21 4.10 5.58 -11.43
C THR A 21 4.91 6.88 -11.50
N ASP A 22 6.23 6.74 -11.44
CA ASP A 22 7.16 7.82 -11.74
C ASP A 22 7.10 8.30 -13.21
N ARG A 23 7.79 9.41 -13.47
CA ARG A 23 8.00 9.91 -14.84
C ARG A 23 9.07 9.06 -15.54
N PRO A 24 8.93 8.77 -16.85
CA PRO A 24 7.99 9.40 -17.80
C PRO A 24 6.61 8.74 -17.93
N GLU A 25 6.37 7.57 -17.32
CA GLU A 25 5.16 6.75 -17.54
C GLU A 25 3.85 7.47 -17.20
N ARG A 26 3.79 8.21 -16.07
CA ARG A 26 2.61 9.01 -15.65
C ARG A 26 1.29 8.23 -15.55
N LYS A 27 1.34 6.93 -15.22
CA LYS A 27 0.17 6.08 -15.04
C LYS A 27 -0.35 6.19 -13.60
N THR A 28 -1.64 5.96 -13.42
CA THR A 28 -2.29 5.93 -12.10
C THR A 28 -3.55 5.08 -12.16
N GLY A 29 -3.93 4.51 -11.03
CA GLY A 29 -5.15 3.74 -10.89
C GLY A 29 -5.41 3.37 -9.44
N SER A 30 -6.29 2.39 -9.26
CA SER A 30 -6.52 1.75 -7.97
C SER A 30 -6.67 0.25 -8.14
N ILE A 31 -6.29 -0.50 -7.11
CA ILE A 31 -6.38 -1.96 -7.07
C ILE A 31 -7.06 -2.42 -5.78
N SER A 32 -7.61 -3.63 -5.78
CA SER A 32 -8.11 -4.25 -4.56
C SER A 32 -6.97 -4.58 -3.58
N LEU A 33 -7.33 -4.81 -2.32
CA LEU A 33 -6.38 -5.30 -1.33
C LEU A 33 -5.77 -6.65 -1.75
N GLU A 34 -6.55 -7.54 -2.36
CA GLU A 34 -6.06 -8.82 -2.85
C GLU A 34 -4.94 -8.65 -3.87
N LEU A 35 -5.14 -7.83 -4.90
CA LEU A 35 -4.12 -7.55 -5.92
C LEU A 35 -2.90 -6.85 -5.32
N PHE A 36 -3.10 -5.94 -4.36
CA PHE A 36 -1.98 -5.30 -3.67
C PHE A 36 -1.13 -6.31 -2.89
N LEU A 37 -1.74 -7.32 -2.25
CA LEU A 37 -1.01 -8.36 -1.55
C LEU A 37 -0.24 -9.28 -2.51
N GLU A 38 -0.76 -9.49 -3.72
CA GLU A 38 -0.09 -10.29 -4.77
C GLU A 38 1.21 -9.66 -5.26
N SER A 39 1.37 -8.32 -5.16
CA SER A 39 2.60 -7.60 -5.51
C SER A 39 3.84 -8.02 -4.69
N TRP A 40 3.69 -8.83 -3.63
CA TRP A 40 4.79 -9.42 -2.86
C TRP A 40 5.17 -10.85 -3.30
N VAL A 41 4.41 -11.48 -4.18
CA VAL A 41 4.55 -12.92 -4.50
C VAL A 41 4.73 -13.16 -6.00
N SER A 42 4.05 -12.37 -6.83
CA SER A 42 4.08 -12.46 -8.29
C SER A 42 5.13 -11.53 -8.88
N GLY A 43 5.64 -11.85 -10.08
CA GLY A 43 6.64 -11.02 -10.78
C GLY A 43 8.09 -11.29 -10.35
N ASN A 44 9.03 -10.92 -11.23
CA ASN A 44 10.47 -10.99 -10.94
C ASN A 44 10.96 -9.76 -10.16
N ASP A 45 10.32 -8.60 -10.36
CA ASP A 45 10.60 -7.34 -9.65
C ASP A 45 9.48 -7.01 -8.64
N ASN A 46 9.30 -7.91 -7.68
CA ASN A 46 8.22 -7.81 -6.72
C ASN A 46 8.63 -7.11 -5.41
N PHE A 47 7.63 -6.66 -4.66
CA PHE A 47 7.82 -5.90 -3.41
C PHE A 47 8.38 -6.72 -2.25
N ALA A 48 8.62 -8.02 -2.41
CA ALA A 48 9.34 -8.79 -1.38
C ALA A 48 10.82 -8.40 -1.29
N ASN A 49 11.42 -8.01 -2.43
CA ASN A 49 12.81 -7.60 -2.49
C ASN A 49 12.98 -6.08 -2.36
N ASP A 50 12.04 -5.31 -2.90
CA ASP A 50 12.10 -3.85 -2.93
C ASP A 50 10.73 -3.24 -2.56
N PRO A 51 10.45 -3.07 -1.25
CA PRO A 51 9.18 -2.55 -0.75
C PRO A 51 8.78 -1.20 -1.35
N PRO A 52 7.48 -0.93 -1.58
CA PRO A 52 7.05 0.34 -2.13
C PRO A 52 7.07 1.43 -1.07
N ASN A 53 7.30 2.66 -1.52
CA ASN A 53 6.90 3.83 -0.76
C ASN A 53 5.38 3.96 -0.79
N ALA A 54 4.76 4.21 0.36
CA ALA A 54 3.34 4.40 0.51
C ALA A 54 3.03 5.65 1.33
N VAL A 55 2.04 6.41 0.87
CA VAL A 55 1.38 7.46 1.62
C VAL A 55 0.16 6.86 2.31
N LEU A 56 0.17 6.89 3.64
CA LEU A 56 -0.92 6.49 4.50
C LEU A 56 -1.64 7.76 4.99
N THR A 57 -2.95 7.84 4.74
CA THR A 57 -3.79 8.88 5.34
C THR A 57 -4.81 8.23 6.25
N ILE A 58 -4.73 8.55 7.54
CA ILE A 58 -5.58 7.96 8.58
C ILE A 58 -6.63 9.00 8.98
N GLU A 59 -7.89 8.59 9.00
CA GLU A 59 -8.97 9.42 9.50
C GLU A 59 -8.81 9.69 11.00
N GLY A 60 -8.92 10.97 11.37
CA GLY A 60 -8.82 11.52 12.72
C GLY A 60 -9.12 13.03 12.69
N GLU A 61 -8.92 13.73 13.81
CA GLU A 61 -9.18 15.19 13.91
C GLU A 61 -8.29 16.01 12.98
N ILE A 62 -7.04 15.58 12.76
CA ILE A 62 -6.14 16.18 11.78
C ILE A 62 -5.54 15.08 10.90
N ARG A 63 -5.85 15.15 9.59
CA ARG A 63 -5.34 14.22 8.59
C ARG A 63 -3.93 14.66 8.16
N HIS A 64 -2.90 13.99 8.67
CA HIS A 64 -1.53 14.17 8.18
C HIS A 64 -1.11 12.95 7.36
N PRO A 65 -0.50 13.14 6.18
CA PRO A 65 0.06 12.03 5.42
C PRO A 65 1.27 11.47 6.18
N ILE A 66 1.35 10.15 6.26
CA ILE A 66 2.52 9.42 6.71
C ILE A 66 3.14 8.78 5.47
N VAL A 67 4.42 9.02 5.23
CA VAL A 67 5.16 8.31 4.18
C VAL A 67 5.90 7.17 4.84
N ALA A 68 5.73 5.95 4.33
CA ALA A 68 6.34 4.76 4.89
C ALA A 68 6.62 3.70 3.82
N GLU A 69 7.56 2.81 4.11
CA GLU A 69 7.67 1.53 3.40
C GLU A 69 6.77 0.49 4.08
N LEU A 70 6.00 -0.26 3.28
CA LEU A 70 5.22 -1.39 3.74
C LEU A 70 5.90 -2.68 3.30
N SER A 71 6.02 -3.67 4.17
CA SER A 71 6.65 -4.95 3.81
C SER A 71 6.08 -6.13 4.58
N LYS A 72 6.38 -7.34 4.09
CA LYS A 72 6.00 -8.61 4.72
C LYS A 72 4.51 -8.68 5.06
N PRO A 73 3.62 -8.47 4.07
CA PRO A 73 2.19 -8.60 4.29
C PRO A 73 1.84 -9.97 4.83
N ARG A 74 0.86 -10.03 5.74
CA ARG A 74 0.26 -11.28 6.21
C ARG A 74 -1.23 -11.11 6.39
N ARG A 75 -2.01 -12.05 5.87
CA ARG A 75 -3.47 -12.09 6.04
C ARG A 75 -3.88 -13.21 6.98
N GLU A 76 -4.72 -12.86 7.95
CA GLU A 76 -5.37 -13.79 8.88
C GLU A 76 -6.86 -13.45 8.97
N GLY A 77 -7.68 -14.22 8.26
CA GLY A 77 -9.11 -13.91 8.11
C GLY A 77 -9.34 -12.54 7.48
N ALA A 78 -10.02 -11.66 8.22
CA ALA A 78 -10.33 -10.29 7.79
C ALA A 78 -9.24 -9.27 8.20
N THR A 79 -8.17 -9.70 8.88
CA THR A 79 -7.08 -8.81 9.29
C THR A 79 -5.89 -8.99 8.36
N VAL A 80 -5.37 -7.87 7.85
CA VAL A 80 -4.08 -7.82 7.17
C VAL A 80 -3.08 -7.05 8.02
N THR A 81 -1.86 -7.56 8.11
CA THR A 81 -0.75 -6.88 8.78
C THR A 81 0.38 -6.60 7.81
N PHE A 82 1.06 -5.48 8.03
CA PHE A 82 2.28 -5.11 7.32
C PHE A 82 3.33 -4.69 8.35
N LYS A 83 4.58 -5.07 8.12
CA LYS A 83 5.69 -4.33 8.72
C LYS A 83 5.74 -2.94 8.10
N ILE A 84 5.98 -1.94 8.92
CA ILE A 84 6.02 -0.54 8.51
C ILE A 84 7.35 0.09 8.92
N MET A 85 7.97 0.82 7.98
CA MET A 85 9.08 1.71 8.27
C MET A 85 8.66 3.14 7.93
N VAL A 86 8.49 3.98 8.94
CA VAL A 86 8.07 5.38 8.74
C VAL A 86 9.24 6.20 8.21
N LEU A 87 9.04 6.79 7.03
CA LEU A 87 10.00 7.70 6.39
C LEU A 87 9.70 9.17 6.75
N SER A 88 8.42 9.51 6.93
CA SER A 88 7.97 10.85 7.32
C SER A 88 6.60 10.82 7.99
N GLY A 89 6.37 11.72 8.95
CA GLY A 89 5.13 11.82 9.72
C GLY A 89 5.18 11.06 11.05
N THR A 90 4.02 10.94 11.70
CA THR A 90 3.89 10.24 12.99
C THR A 90 2.81 9.17 12.87
N LEU A 91 3.20 7.91 13.07
CA LEU A 91 2.28 6.79 13.07
C LEU A 91 1.56 6.68 14.43
N PRO A 92 0.24 6.89 14.49
CA PRO A 92 -0.48 6.73 15.74
C PRO A 92 -0.61 5.24 16.10
N THR A 93 -0.75 4.95 17.39
CA THR A 93 -0.97 3.57 17.87
C THR A 93 -2.33 3.01 17.48
N GLN A 94 -3.31 3.89 17.22
CA GLN A 94 -4.65 3.53 16.75
C GLN A 94 -5.16 4.61 15.79
N GLY A 95 -6.00 4.22 14.84
CA GLY A 95 -6.59 5.13 13.86
C GLY A 95 -7.87 4.60 13.24
N GLY A 96 -8.66 5.50 12.66
CA GLY A 96 -9.91 5.19 11.96
C GLY A 96 -9.68 4.53 10.60
N ASN A 97 -10.51 4.91 9.62
CA ASN A 97 -10.32 4.46 8.25
C ASN A 97 -8.96 4.93 7.71
N LEU A 98 -8.38 4.10 6.86
CA LEU A 98 -7.08 4.34 6.25
C LEU A 98 -7.29 4.43 4.74
N SER A 99 -6.60 5.35 4.07
CA SER A 99 -6.37 5.27 2.63
C SER A 99 -4.89 5.06 2.37
N ILE A 100 -4.58 4.28 1.34
CA ILE A 100 -3.22 3.97 0.92
C ILE A 100 -3.06 4.45 -0.52
N VAL A 101 -2.01 5.21 -0.79
CA VAL A 101 -1.52 5.48 -2.14
C VAL A 101 -0.05 5.10 -2.19
N PHE A 102 0.36 4.25 -3.13
CA PHE A 102 1.75 3.80 -3.20
C PHE A 102 2.42 4.09 -4.55
N ASP A 103 3.74 4.06 -4.54
CA ASP A 103 4.59 4.10 -5.73
C ASP A 103 4.43 2.78 -6.50
N GLY A 104 3.59 2.83 -7.54
CA GLY A 104 3.23 1.68 -8.35
C GLY A 104 4.29 1.42 -9.40
N ARG A 105 4.75 0.17 -9.49
CA ARG A 105 5.63 -0.30 -10.56
C ARG A 105 4.83 -1.02 -11.64
N TYR A 106 3.72 -0.43 -12.08
CA TYR A 106 2.89 -1.05 -13.11
C TYR A 106 3.27 -0.53 -14.49
N ASP A 107 3.60 -1.42 -15.42
CA ASP A 107 3.63 -1.09 -16.84
C ASP A 107 2.30 -1.46 -17.50
N CYS A 108 1.31 -0.62 -17.29
CA CYS A 108 0.01 -0.79 -17.94
C CYS A 108 0.13 -0.31 -19.39
N LYS A 109 -0.05 -1.22 -20.36
CA LYS A 109 -0.06 -0.83 -21.79
C LYS A 109 -1.28 0.03 -22.15
N THR A 110 -2.27 0.09 -21.28
CA THR A 110 -3.51 0.89 -21.37
C THR A 110 -3.88 1.44 -19.99
N ASP A 111 -4.84 2.36 -19.91
CA ASP A 111 -5.37 2.89 -18.62
C ASP A 111 -6.22 1.84 -17.86
N GLU A 112 -6.31 0.60 -18.37
CA GLU A 112 -7.06 -0.48 -17.76
C GLU A 112 -6.12 -1.38 -16.94
N VAL A 113 -6.45 -1.53 -15.66
CA VAL A 113 -5.65 -2.25 -14.65
C VAL A 113 -5.47 -3.74 -14.98
N GLU A 114 -6.41 -4.33 -15.75
CA GLU A 114 -6.39 -5.75 -16.13
C GLU A 114 -5.28 -6.11 -17.14
N GLU A 115 -4.64 -5.14 -17.78
CA GLU A 115 -3.52 -5.35 -18.71
C GLU A 115 -2.16 -4.86 -18.16
N CYS A 116 -2.09 -4.52 -16.86
CA CYS A 116 -0.82 -4.22 -16.23
C CYS A 116 -0.03 -5.52 -16.02
N GLU A 117 1.04 -5.71 -16.79
CA GLU A 117 1.98 -6.80 -16.54
C GLU A 117 2.84 -6.44 -15.31
N ASP A 118 2.93 -7.35 -14.34
CA ASP A 118 3.93 -7.29 -13.27
C ASP A 118 5.32 -7.41 -13.91
N PHE A 119 6.30 -6.62 -13.46
CA PHE A 119 7.70 -6.72 -13.92
C PHE A 119 8.41 -7.99 -13.39
#